data_AF-A0A3M1Y0U5-F1
#
_entry.id   AF-A0A3M1Y0U5-F1
#
_cell.length_a   1.000
_cell.length_b   1.000
_cell.length_c   1.000
_cell.angle_alpha   90.00
_cell.angle_beta   90.00
_cell.angle_gamma   90.00
#
_symmetry.space_group_name_H-M   'P 1'
#
loop_
_entity.id
_entity.type
_entity.pdbx_description
1 polymer ?
#
loop_
_entity_poly.entity_id
_entity_poly.type
_entity_poly.pdbx_seq_one_letter_code
_entity_poly.pdbx_strand_id
1 'polypeptide(L)'
;MKRVPNSLFLVLGWAFVLLAFAPLLIPQWFEAQAATMKVDQLSNLGEWVGGITAPLLNLAGFVMIYVAFRQQARDGESQQFDQTFFQLLNLHHQNHNTIQTSFRSGQSGSRNFFQFACTYLKNAEASKAEAPFATFYAQQYDHIDLFARHALFAIRYVLDSHLLQPRHREQYMQLLRSQFSTDELSLLKAYCTFFQDQHPDTKELYERLQGRKFFEG
;
A
#
# COMPACT_ATOMS: atom_id res chain seq x y z
N MET A 1 7.71 11.46 15.87
CA MET A 1 7.69 10.53 17.04
C MET A 1 8.76 9.47 16.84
N LYS A 2 9.74 9.36 17.75
CA LYS A 2 10.76 8.30 17.71
C LYS A 2 10.06 6.94 17.93
N ARG A 3 10.33 5.98 17.02
CA ARG A 3 9.80 4.61 17.08
C ARG A 3 10.37 3.93 18.33
N VAL A 4 9.51 3.61 19.30
CA VAL A 4 9.89 2.62 20.32
C VAL A 4 9.81 1.26 19.62
N PRO A 5 10.91 0.50 19.53
CA PRO A 5 10.90 -0.77 18.82
C PRO A 5 9.98 -1.75 19.56
N ASN A 6 9.17 -2.50 18.81
CA ASN A 6 8.25 -3.50 19.37
C ASN A 6 8.99 -4.55 20.23
N SER A 7 10.29 -4.74 20.01
CA SER A 7 11.17 -5.58 20.84
C SER A 7 11.22 -5.14 22.30
N LEU A 8 11.12 -3.84 22.60
CA LEU A 8 11.15 -3.35 23.99
C LEU A 8 9.93 -3.88 24.79
N PHE A 9 8.75 -3.82 24.18
CA PHE A 9 7.52 -4.26 24.84
C PHE A 9 7.45 -5.78 24.95
N LEU A 10 7.97 -6.52 23.97
CA LEU A 10 8.11 -7.97 24.04
C LEU A 10 9.09 -8.38 25.15
N VAL A 11 10.22 -7.70 25.28
CA VAL A 11 11.20 -7.94 26.35
C VAL A 11 10.58 -7.66 27.72
N LEU A 12 9.81 -6.57 27.86
CA LEU A 12 9.07 -6.25 29.08
C LEU A 12 8.03 -7.34 29.41
N GLY A 13 7.25 -7.80 28.42
CA GLY A 13 6.29 -8.88 28.61
C GLY A 13 6.94 -10.17 29.11
N TRP A 14 8.04 -10.59 28.49
CA TRP A 14 8.81 -11.75 28.94
C TRP A 14 9.47 -11.56 30.30
N ALA A 15 9.95 -10.35 30.62
CA ALA A 15 10.48 -10.04 31.94
C ALA A 15 9.42 -10.18 33.04
N PHE A 16 8.18 -9.75 32.79
CA PHE A 16 7.06 -9.94 33.72
C PHE A 16 6.68 -11.42 33.89
N VAL A 17 6.68 -12.20 32.80
CA VAL A 17 6.45 -13.65 32.87
C VAL A 17 7.55 -14.33 33.70
N LEU A 18 8.82 -14.03 33.43
CA LEU A 18 9.94 -14.58 34.20
C LEU A 18 9.90 -14.18 35.67
N LEU A 19 9.48 -12.94 35.97
CA LEU A 19 9.31 -12.47 37.35
C LEU A 19 8.17 -13.18 38.07
N ALA A 20 7.05 -13.46 37.38
CA ALA A 20 5.94 -14.22 37.92
C ALA A 20 6.31 -15.70 38.19
N PHE A 21 7.21 -16.28 37.39
CA PHE A 21 7.70 -17.64 37.58
C PHE A 21 8.95 -17.75 38.49
N ALA A 22 9.57 -16.63 38.85
CA ALA A 22 10.77 -16.60 39.70
C ALA A 22 10.61 -17.38 41.03
N PRO A 23 9.47 -17.35 41.74
CA PRO A 23 9.28 -18.14 42.97
C PRO A 23 9.31 -19.65 42.74
N LEU A 24 8.92 -20.13 41.55
CA LEU A 24 8.93 -21.55 41.18
C LEU A 24 10.33 -22.04 40.75
N LEU A 25 11.21 -21.12 40.35
CA LEU A 25 12.56 -21.42 39.83
C LEU A 25 13.63 -21.52 40.92
N ILE A 26 13.26 -21.47 42.20
CA ILE A 26 14.17 -21.72 43.31
C ILE A 26 13.73 -22.99 44.08
N PRO A 27 13.86 -24.20 43.48
CA PRO A 27 13.45 -25.47 44.11
C PRO A 27 14.10 -25.67 45.48
N GLN A 28 15.38 -25.29 45.62
CA GLN A 28 16.15 -25.48 46.85
C GLN A 28 15.65 -24.61 48.01
N TRP A 29 15.14 -23.40 47.71
CA TRP A 29 14.55 -22.53 48.72
C TRP A 29 13.14 -22.99 49.10
N PHE A 30 12.37 -23.45 48.11
CA PHE A 30 11.02 -23.97 48.32
C PHE A 30 11.03 -25.28 49.11
N GLU A 31 11.90 -26.24 48.75
CA GLU A 31 12.05 -27.51 49.48
C GLU A 31 12.55 -27.30 50.92
N ALA A 32 13.47 -26.36 51.15
CA ALA A 32 13.98 -26.04 52.49
C ALA A 32 12.90 -25.44 53.42
N GLN A 33 12.00 -24.62 52.88
CA GLN A 33 10.85 -24.06 53.63
C GLN A 33 9.74 -25.11 53.81
N ALA A 34 9.42 -25.86 52.76
CA ALA A 34 8.35 -26.87 52.79
C ALA A 34 8.63 -28.02 53.77
N ALA A 35 9.90 -28.40 53.95
CA ALA A 35 10.29 -29.47 54.89
C ALA A 35 10.08 -29.11 56.38
N THR A 36 9.89 -27.83 56.72
CA THR A 36 9.79 -27.35 58.11
C THR A 36 8.45 -26.69 58.45
N MET A 37 7.58 -26.46 57.46
CA MET A 37 6.30 -25.78 57.63
C MET A 37 5.14 -26.73 57.94
N LYS A 38 4.22 -26.29 58.81
CA LYS A 38 2.91 -26.94 58.97
C LYS A 38 2.06 -26.71 57.71
N VAL A 39 1.15 -27.64 57.42
CA VAL A 39 0.25 -27.59 56.25
C VAL A 39 -0.47 -26.23 56.12
N ASP A 40 -0.90 -25.62 57.23
CA ASP A 40 -1.56 -24.31 57.24
C ASP A 40 -0.66 -23.16 56.75
N GLN A 41 0.64 -23.20 57.06
CA GLN A 41 1.59 -22.19 56.61
C GLN A 41 1.91 -22.33 55.12
N LEU A 42 1.96 -23.57 54.62
CA LEU A 42 2.13 -23.86 53.20
C LEU A 42 0.93 -23.36 52.37
N SER A 43 -0.29 -23.52 52.90
CA SER A 43 -1.52 -22.97 52.28
C SER A 43 -1.45 -21.44 52.17
N ASN A 44 -1.09 -20.74 53.26
CA ASN A 44 -0.99 -19.28 53.27
C ASN A 44 0.06 -18.75 52.28
N LEU A 45 1.19 -19.47 52.11
CA LEU A 45 2.20 -19.12 51.13
C LEU A 45 1.66 -19.29 49.69
N GLY A 46 0.96 -20.40 49.42
CA GLY A 46 0.33 -20.65 48.12
C GLY A 46 -0.71 -19.58 47.76
N GLU A 47 -1.52 -19.16 48.72
CA GLU A 47 -2.49 -18.07 48.56
C GLU A 47 -1.81 -16.72 48.27
N TRP A 48 -0.72 -16.41 48.96
CA TRP A 48 0.05 -15.19 48.71
C TRP A 48 0.72 -15.19 47.33
N VAL A 49 1.39 -16.30 46.95
CA VAL A 49 2.00 -16.46 45.62
C VAL A 49 0.93 -16.37 44.54
N GLY A 50 -0.19 -17.08 44.69
CA GLY A 50 -1.32 -17.02 43.76
C GLY A 50 -1.92 -15.61 43.65
N GLY A 51 -2.07 -14.92 44.78
CA GLY A 51 -2.61 -13.55 44.85
C GLY A 51 -1.75 -12.50 44.15
N ILE A 52 -0.43 -12.69 44.08
CA ILE A 52 0.48 -11.79 43.36
C ILE A 52 0.67 -12.24 41.91
N THR A 53 0.78 -13.54 41.67
CA THR A 53 1.10 -14.10 40.36
C THR A 53 -0.04 -13.88 39.37
N ALA A 54 -1.30 -14.08 39.79
CA ALA A 54 -2.45 -13.95 38.90
C ALA A 54 -2.64 -12.51 38.36
N PRO A 55 -2.60 -11.43 39.18
CA PRO A 55 -2.65 -10.06 38.67
C PRO A 55 -1.48 -9.70 37.75
N LEU A 56 -0.26 -10.14 38.07
CA LEU A 56 0.92 -9.88 37.23
C LEU A 56 0.82 -10.57 35.87
N LEU A 57 0.36 -11.83 35.84
CA LEU A 57 0.12 -12.56 34.59
C LEU A 57 -1.01 -11.91 33.77
N ASN A 58 -2.09 -11.47 34.41
CA ASN A 58 -3.17 -10.76 33.73
C ASN A 58 -2.69 -9.44 33.12
N LEU A 59 -1.87 -8.67 33.84
CA LEU A 59 -1.27 -7.43 33.34
C LEU A 59 -0.33 -7.71 32.16
N ALA A 60 0.52 -8.73 32.25
CA ALA A 60 1.40 -9.13 31.16
C ALA A 60 0.62 -9.54 29.91
N GLY A 61 -0.45 -10.34 30.08
CA GLY A 61 -1.35 -10.74 29.02
C GLY A 61 -2.03 -9.54 28.36
N PHE A 62 -2.55 -8.60 29.16
CA PHE A 62 -3.14 -7.36 28.65
C PHE A 62 -2.15 -6.53 27.83
N VAL A 63 -0.92 -6.35 28.32
CA VAL A 63 0.13 -5.60 27.61
C VAL A 63 0.47 -6.29 26.28
N MET A 64 0.61 -7.62 26.27
CA MET A 64 0.88 -8.37 25.04
C MET A 64 -0.24 -8.22 24.02
N ILE A 65 -1.50 -8.38 24.45
CA ILE A 65 -2.68 -8.22 23.58
C ILE A 65 -2.71 -6.79 23.01
N TYR A 66 -2.50 -5.77 23.85
CA TYR A 66 -2.48 -4.38 23.42
C TYR A 66 -1.41 -4.11 22.34
N VAL A 67 -0.20 -4.63 22.55
CA VAL A 67 0.91 -4.49 21.58
C VAL A 67 0.59 -5.20 20.27
N ALA A 68 0.04 -6.42 20.35
CA ALA A 68 -0.37 -7.18 19.18
C ALA A 68 -1.44 -6.44 18.36
N PHE A 69 -2.49 -5.93 19.02
CA PHE A 69 -3.53 -5.13 18.36
C PHE A 69 -2.97 -3.88 17.69
N ARG A 70 -2.06 -3.16 18.37
CA ARG A 70 -1.43 -1.97 17.80
C ARG A 70 -0.60 -2.30 16.57
N GLN A 71 0.08 -3.45 16.56
CA GLN A 71 0.84 -3.90 15.40
C GLN A 71 -0.09 -4.30 14.26
N GLN A 72 -1.14 -5.06 14.54
CA GLN A 72 -2.15 -5.46 13.56
C GLN A 72 -2.85 -4.27 12.91
N ALA A 73 -3.19 -3.23 13.69
CA ALA A 73 -3.80 -2.01 13.15
C ALA A 73 -2.90 -1.32 12.12
N ARG A 74 -1.59 -1.27 12.38
CA ARG A 74 -0.60 -0.68 11.47
C ARG A 74 -0.41 -1.52 10.21
N ASP A 75 -0.31 -2.84 10.38
CA ASP A 75 -0.16 -3.74 9.25
C ASP A 75 -1.43 -3.72 8.37
N GLY A 76 -2.60 -3.50 8.99
CA GLY A 76 -3.88 -3.31 8.30
C GLY A 76 -3.90 -2.10 7.36
N GLU A 77 -3.33 -0.95 7.75
CA GLU A 77 -3.25 0.22 6.87
C GLU A 77 -2.40 -0.04 5.62
N SER A 78 -1.25 -0.70 5.77
CA SER A 78 -0.41 -1.08 4.63
C SER A 78 -1.12 -2.10 3.74
N GLN A 79 -1.78 -3.09 4.33
CA GLN A 79 -2.57 -4.08 3.59
C GLN A 79 -3.73 -3.43 2.83
N GLN A 80 -4.41 -2.46 3.43
CA GLN A 80 -5.49 -1.72 2.77
C GLN A 80 -4.96 -0.96 1.56
N PHE A 81 -3.81 -0.29 1.71
CA PHE A 81 -3.15 0.37 0.59
C PHE A 81 -2.85 -0.62 -0.54
N ASP A 82 -2.24 -1.77 -0.22
CA ASP A 82 -1.90 -2.80 -1.20
C ASP A 82 -3.13 -3.32 -1.93
N GLN A 83 -4.20 -3.63 -1.19
CA GLN A 83 -5.46 -4.08 -1.76
C GLN A 83 -6.04 -3.06 -2.74
N THR A 84 -6.13 -1.78 -2.36
CA THR A 84 -6.63 -0.73 -3.25
C THR A 84 -5.70 -0.52 -4.45
N PHE A 85 -4.39 -0.55 -4.25
CA PHE A 85 -3.41 -0.44 -5.35
C PHE A 85 -3.62 -1.55 -6.39
N PHE A 86 -3.69 -2.82 -5.95
CA PHE A 86 -3.89 -3.94 -6.87
C PHE A 86 -5.29 -3.95 -7.50
N GLN A 87 -6.31 -3.45 -6.81
CA GLN A 87 -7.63 -3.21 -7.41
C GLN A 87 -7.55 -2.19 -8.55
N LEU A 88 -6.83 -1.08 -8.36
CA LEU A 88 -6.63 -0.08 -9.42
C LEU A 88 -5.83 -0.63 -10.60
N LEU A 89 -4.84 -1.49 -10.33
CA LEU A 89 -4.06 -2.15 -11.36
C LEU A 89 -4.89 -3.16 -12.16
N ASN A 90 -5.80 -3.89 -11.50
CA ASN A 90 -6.74 -4.78 -12.17
C ASN A 90 -7.77 -3.99 -12.98
N LEU A 91 -8.29 -2.88 -12.45
CA LEU A 91 -9.21 -1.99 -13.15
C LEU A 91 -8.55 -1.39 -14.40
N HIS A 92 -7.26 -1.04 -14.33
CA HIS A 92 -6.51 -0.60 -15.50
C HIS A 92 -6.48 -1.67 -16.60
N HIS A 93 -6.19 -2.93 -16.27
CA HIS A 93 -6.26 -4.03 -17.23
C HIS A 93 -7.67 -4.24 -17.81
N GLN A 94 -8.71 -4.12 -16.98
CA GLN A 94 -10.10 -4.21 -17.43
C GLN A 94 -10.46 -3.08 -18.40
N ASN A 95 -10.01 -1.85 -18.11
CA ASN A 95 -10.22 -0.69 -18.98
C ASN A 95 -9.46 -0.86 -20.30
N HIS A 96 -8.21 -1.33 -20.25
CA HIS A 96 -7.43 -1.65 -21.45
C HIS A 96 -8.19 -2.65 -22.34
N ASN A 97 -8.67 -3.75 -21.76
CA ASN A 97 -9.42 -4.77 -22.49
C ASN A 97 -10.77 -4.25 -23.01
N THR A 98 -11.46 -3.42 -22.24
CA THR A 98 -12.73 -2.81 -22.65
C THR A 98 -12.53 -1.88 -23.84
N ILE A 99 -11.53 -1.00 -23.79
CA ILE A 99 -11.16 -0.10 -24.88
C ILE A 99 -10.77 -0.91 -26.12
N GLN A 100 -9.96 -1.96 -25.94
CA GLN A 100 -9.49 -2.77 -27.04
C GLN A 100 -10.60 -3.58 -27.73
N THR A 101 -11.57 -4.09 -26.97
CA THR A 101 -12.70 -4.85 -27.51
C THR A 101 -13.73 -3.94 -28.18
N SER A 102 -14.08 -2.82 -27.54
CA SER A 102 -14.99 -1.82 -28.10
C SER A 102 -14.44 -1.22 -29.40
N PHE A 103 -13.16 -0.83 -29.43
CA PHE A 103 -12.52 -0.32 -30.64
C PHE A 103 -12.52 -1.34 -31.80
N ARG A 104 -12.25 -2.61 -31.51
CA ARG A 104 -12.29 -3.69 -32.53
C ARG A 104 -13.69 -3.98 -33.06
N SER A 105 -14.72 -3.85 -32.23
CA SER A 105 -16.11 -4.02 -32.71
C SER A 105 -16.54 -2.91 -33.66
N GLY A 106 -15.99 -1.69 -33.49
CA GLY A 106 -16.27 -0.54 -34.34
C GLY A 106 -15.41 -0.43 -35.59
N GLN A 107 -14.25 -1.10 -35.66
CA GLN A 107 -13.34 -1.04 -36.80
C GLN A 107 -12.98 -2.43 -37.33
N SER A 108 -13.11 -2.62 -38.65
CA SER A 108 -12.87 -3.89 -39.36
C SER A 108 -11.39 -4.34 -39.41
N GLY A 109 -10.53 -3.85 -38.50
CA GLY A 109 -9.08 -4.05 -38.49
C GLY A 109 -8.55 -4.67 -37.19
N SER A 110 -7.46 -5.42 -37.32
CA SER A 110 -6.78 -6.12 -36.21
C SER A 110 -5.99 -5.21 -35.25
N ARG A 111 -5.84 -3.92 -35.57
CA ARG A 111 -4.93 -2.99 -34.86
C ARG A 111 -5.37 -2.73 -33.41
N ASN A 112 -4.39 -2.62 -32.52
CA ASN A 112 -4.60 -2.18 -31.14
C ASN A 112 -4.97 -0.68 -31.11
N PHE A 113 -5.92 -0.29 -30.25
CA PHE A 113 -6.36 1.10 -30.09
C PHE A 113 -5.18 2.06 -29.81
N PHE A 114 -4.30 1.71 -28.87
CA PHE A 114 -3.17 2.55 -28.47
C PHE A 114 -2.15 2.70 -29.59
N GLN A 115 -1.90 1.62 -30.34
CA GLN A 115 -1.04 1.65 -31.52
C GLN A 115 -1.65 2.51 -32.64
N PHE A 116 -2.98 2.42 -32.84
CA PHE A 116 -3.71 3.26 -33.78
C PHE A 116 -3.61 4.74 -33.38
N ALA A 117 -3.83 5.05 -32.10
CA ALA A 117 -3.70 6.40 -31.56
C ALA A 117 -2.30 6.97 -31.82
N CYS A 118 -1.25 6.21 -31.48
CA CYS A 118 0.13 6.65 -31.70
C CYS A 118 0.45 6.85 -33.19
N THR A 119 -0.04 5.98 -34.06
CA THR A 119 0.15 6.09 -35.51
C THR A 119 -0.58 7.32 -36.07
N TYR A 120 -1.82 7.56 -35.63
CA TYR A 120 -2.59 8.73 -36.02
C TYR A 120 -1.88 10.02 -35.65
N LEU A 121 -1.44 10.14 -34.39
CA LEU A 121 -0.76 11.33 -33.90
C LEU A 121 0.56 11.59 -34.63
N LYS A 122 1.38 10.55 -34.87
CA LYS A 122 2.63 10.66 -35.64
C LYS A 122 2.39 11.11 -37.09
N ASN A 123 1.38 10.55 -37.75
CA ASN A 123 1.06 10.92 -39.13
C ASN A 123 0.52 12.35 -39.22
N ALA A 124 -0.30 12.76 -38.25
CA ALA A 124 -0.85 14.11 -38.19
C ALA A 124 0.21 15.16 -37.85
N GLU A 125 1.21 14.80 -37.04
CA GLU A 125 2.40 15.63 -36.82
C GLU A 125 3.23 15.76 -38.10
N ALA A 126 3.45 14.67 -38.84
CA ALA A 126 4.17 14.68 -40.12
C ALA A 126 3.46 15.52 -41.19
N SER A 127 2.12 15.55 -41.19
CA SER A 127 1.34 16.39 -42.10
C SER A 127 1.16 17.83 -41.61
N LYS A 128 1.74 18.20 -40.46
CA LYS A 128 1.58 19.50 -39.80
C LYS A 128 0.10 19.87 -39.58
N ALA A 129 -0.71 18.88 -39.24
CA ALA A 129 -2.11 19.13 -38.89
C ALA A 129 -2.19 20.10 -37.71
N GLU A 130 -3.17 21.01 -37.75
CA GLU A 130 -3.46 21.86 -36.62
C GLU A 130 -4.13 21.05 -35.51
N ALA A 131 -3.56 21.09 -34.30
CA ALA A 131 -4.09 20.43 -33.09
C ALA A 131 -4.49 18.94 -33.28
N PRO A 132 -3.57 18.07 -33.74
CA PRO A 132 -3.88 16.69 -34.11
C PRO A 132 -4.48 15.87 -32.96
N PHE A 133 -4.01 16.14 -31.73
CA PHE A 133 -4.55 15.49 -30.55
C PHE A 133 -5.98 15.94 -30.23
N ALA A 134 -6.34 17.21 -30.44
CA ALA A 134 -7.69 17.71 -30.17
C ALA A 134 -8.72 17.03 -31.09
N THR A 135 -8.39 16.88 -32.38
CA THR A 135 -9.24 16.17 -33.35
C THR A 135 -9.38 14.70 -32.98
N PHE A 136 -8.26 14.03 -32.66
CA PHE A 136 -8.28 12.64 -32.23
C PHE A 136 -9.11 12.45 -30.95
N TYR A 137 -8.94 13.35 -29.99
CA TYR A 137 -9.65 13.34 -28.72
C TYR A 137 -11.16 13.49 -28.92
N ALA A 138 -11.60 14.42 -29.77
CA ALA A 138 -13.02 14.58 -30.08
C ALA A 138 -13.63 13.32 -30.72
N GLN A 139 -12.86 12.57 -31.52
CA GLN A 139 -13.33 11.36 -32.19
C GLN A 139 -13.34 10.12 -31.29
N GLN A 140 -12.46 10.05 -30.30
CA GLN A 140 -12.23 8.88 -29.45
C GLN A 140 -12.35 9.23 -27.96
N TYR A 141 -13.18 10.23 -27.65
CA TYR A 141 -13.32 10.83 -26.31
C TYR A 141 -13.51 9.76 -25.23
N ASP A 142 -14.49 8.88 -25.41
CA ASP A 142 -14.87 7.87 -24.41
C ASP A 142 -13.69 6.96 -24.05
N HIS A 143 -12.89 6.55 -25.04
CA HIS A 143 -11.76 5.65 -24.82
C HIS A 143 -10.57 6.37 -24.17
N ILE A 144 -10.24 7.57 -24.63
CA ILE A 144 -9.08 8.32 -24.14
C ILE A 144 -9.35 8.82 -22.72
N ASP A 145 -10.54 9.38 -22.48
CA ASP A 145 -10.91 9.93 -21.19
C ASP A 145 -11.00 8.82 -20.12
N LEU A 146 -11.63 7.69 -20.45
CA LEU A 146 -11.67 6.53 -19.57
C LEU A 146 -10.27 6.04 -19.19
N PHE A 147 -9.37 5.89 -20.17
CA PHE A 147 -8.00 5.46 -19.94
C PHE A 147 -7.23 6.47 -19.07
N ALA A 148 -7.21 7.74 -19.49
CA ALA A 148 -6.39 8.76 -18.86
C ALA A 148 -6.82 9.05 -17.43
N ARG A 149 -8.13 9.15 -17.16
CA ARG A 149 -8.63 9.40 -15.80
C ARG A 149 -8.23 8.29 -14.83
N HIS A 150 -8.36 7.04 -15.26
CA HIS A 150 -7.97 5.91 -14.42
C HIS A 150 -6.46 5.83 -14.20
N ALA A 151 -5.67 6.05 -15.26
CA ALA A 151 -4.21 6.08 -15.15
C ALA A 151 -3.75 7.19 -14.20
N LEU A 152 -4.25 8.42 -14.37
CA LEU A 152 -3.91 9.55 -13.52
C LEU A 152 -4.40 9.35 -12.08
N PHE A 153 -5.57 8.76 -11.87
CA PHE A 153 -6.06 8.43 -10.53
C PHE A 153 -5.17 7.41 -9.83
N ALA A 154 -4.76 6.33 -10.52
CA ALA A 154 -3.86 5.33 -9.95
C ALA A 154 -2.48 5.93 -9.61
N ILE A 155 -1.96 6.78 -10.49
CA ILE A 155 -0.72 7.51 -10.25
C ILE A 155 -0.85 8.41 -9.02
N ARG A 156 -1.93 9.20 -8.96
CA ARG A 156 -2.19 10.12 -7.84
C ARG A 156 -2.35 9.35 -6.52
N TYR A 157 -3.03 8.22 -6.54
CA TYR A 157 -3.20 7.35 -5.37
C TYR A 157 -1.85 6.93 -4.77
N VAL A 158 -0.89 6.52 -5.62
CA VAL A 158 0.47 6.17 -5.15
C VAL A 158 1.22 7.39 -4.66
N LEU A 159 1.15 8.50 -5.41
CA LEU A 159 1.92 9.70 -5.15
C LEU A 159 1.51 10.45 -3.88
N ASP A 160 0.21 10.51 -3.61
CA ASP A 160 -0.36 11.30 -2.52
C ASP A 160 -0.69 10.45 -1.27
N SER A 161 -0.51 9.13 -1.34
CA SER A 161 -0.69 8.26 -0.17
C SER A 161 0.29 8.60 0.95
N HIS A 162 -0.27 8.93 2.12
CA HIS A 162 0.45 9.17 3.37
C HIS A 162 0.86 7.87 4.06
N LEU A 163 0.29 6.74 3.66
CA LEU A 163 0.59 5.41 4.20
C LEU A 163 1.94 4.88 3.70
N LEU A 164 2.43 5.42 2.58
CA LEU A 164 3.68 5.01 1.97
C LEU A 164 4.88 5.80 2.46
N GLN A 165 5.93 5.07 2.86
CA GLN A 165 7.26 5.65 3.01
C GLN A 165 7.81 6.08 1.63
N PRO A 166 8.66 7.12 1.55
CA PRO A 166 9.18 7.62 0.28
C PRO A 166 9.84 6.55 -0.61
N ARG A 167 10.55 5.59 0.00
CA ARG A 167 11.17 4.47 -0.74
C ARG A 167 10.14 3.53 -1.36
N HIS A 168 9.09 3.17 -0.61
CA HIS A 168 8.04 2.29 -1.12
C HIS A 168 7.24 2.98 -2.21
N ARG A 169 6.96 4.28 -2.07
CA ARG A 169 6.29 5.06 -3.11
C ARG A 169 6.97 4.94 -4.47
N GLU A 170 8.29 5.01 -4.50
CA GLU A 170 9.05 4.84 -5.74
C GLU A 170 8.91 3.42 -6.31
N GLN A 171 8.92 2.40 -5.46
CA GLN A 171 8.71 1.00 -5.88
C GLN A 171 7.32 0.77 -6.48
N TYR A 172 6.25 1.26 -5.83
CA TYR A 172 4.90 1.19 -6.39
C TYR A 172 4.79 1.99 -7.69
N MET A 173 5.53 3.09 -7.80
CA MET A 173 5.52 3.88 -9.02
C MET A 173 6.19 3.17 -10.19
N GLN A 174 7.31 2.49 -9.94
CA GLN A 174 7.95 1.63 -10.92
C GLN A 174 7.06 0.45 -11.32
N LEU A 175 6.40 -0.18 -10.34
CA LEU A 175 5.47 -1.28 -10.60
C LEU A 175 4.27 -0.83 -11.43
N LEU A 176 3.69 0.33 -11.12
CA LEU A 176 2.59 0.89 -11.90
C LEU A 176 3.05 1.28 -13.31
N ARG A 177 4.21 1.94 -13.42
CA ARG A 177 4.81 2.29 -14.71
C ARG A 177 5.02 1.07 -15.59
N SER A 178 5.49 -0.05 -15.03
CA SER A 178 5.75 -1.27 -15.79
C SER A 178 4.49 -1.95 -16.33
N GLN A 179 3.30 -1.55 -15.87
CA GLN A 179 2.03 -2.04 -16.43
C GLN A 179 1.63 -1.31 -17.71
N PHE A 180 2.15 -0.10 -17.93
CA PHE A 180 1.84 0.67 -19.13
C PHE A 180 2.80 0.30 -20.27
N SER A 181 2.25 0.07 -21.44
CA SER A 181 3.00 -0.02 -22.68
C SER A 181 3.54 1.34 -23.12
N THR A 182 4.55 1.36 -24.01
CA THR A 182 5.12 2.60 -24.55
C THR A 182 4.08 3.46 -25.29
N ASP A 183 3.12 2.82 -25.97
CA ASP A 183 2.04 3.52 -26.67
C ASP A 183 1.05 4.16 -25.67
N GLU A 184 0.73 3.47 -24.57
CA GLU A 184 -0.09 4.01 -23.48
C GLU A 184 0.58 5.19 -22.79
N LEU A 185 1.87 5.09 -22.49
CA LEU A 185 2.65 6.20 -21.90
C LEU A 185 2.70 7.41 -22.83
N SER A 186 2.86 7.18 -24.13
CA SER A 186 2.86 8.24 -25.14
C SER A 186 1.51 8.94 -25.22
N LEU A 187 0.42 8.17 -25.23
CA LEU A 187 -0.94 8.71 -25.23
C LEU A 187 -1.24 9.49 -23.93
N LEU A 188 -0.84 8.96 -22.78
CA LEU A 188 -1.01 9.61 -21.48
C LEU A 188 -0.24 10.93 -21.42
N LYS A 189 0.99 10.97 -21.95
CA LYS A 189 1.79 12.20 -22.07
C LYS A 189 1.10 13.25 -22.95
N ALA A 190 0.56 12.83 -24.10
CA ALA A 190 -0.18 13.71 -24.99
C ALA A 190 -1.43 14.28 -24.31
N TYR A 191 -2.17 13.44 -23.58
CA TYR A 191 -3.33 13.86 -22.78
C TYR A 191 -2.95 14.90 -21.72
N CYS A 192 -1.91 14.62 -20.91
CA CYS A 192 -1.47 15.56 -19.88
C CYS A 192 -1.05 16.91 -20.47
N THR A 193 -0.32 16.88 -21.59
CA THR A 193 0.14 18.09 -22.28
C THR A 193 -1.03 18.90 -22.82
N PHE A 194 -2.06 18.24 -23.35
CA PHE A 194 -3.24 18.91 -23.88
C PHE A 194 -4.10 19.56 -22.79
N PHE A 195 -4.23 18.91 -21.63
CA PHE A 195 -5.09 19.36 -20.53
C PHE A 195 -4.37 20.18 -19.43
N GLN A 196 -3.06 20.37 -19.50
CA GLN A 196 -2.29 21.09 -18.47
C GLN A 196 -2.80 22.52 -18.23
N ASP A 197 -3.31 23.21 -19.26
CA ASP A 197 -3.79 24.58 -19.13
C ASP A 197 -5.25 24.66 -18.65
N GLN A 198 -6.00 23.56 -18.78
CA GLN A 198 -7.42 23.50 -18.43
C GLN A 198 -7.65 23.00 -16.99
N HIS A 199 -6.74 22.17 -16.47
CA HIS A 199 -6.87 21.53 -15.16
C HIS A 199 -5.58 21.70 -14.35
N PRO A 200 -5.58 22.54 -13.29
CA PRO A 200 -4.41 22.77 -12.44
C PRO A 200 -3.83 21.47 -11.84
N ASP A 201 -4.71 20.55 -11.44
CA ASP A 201 -4.35 19.23 -10.91
C ASP A 201 -3.56 18.40 -11.92
N THR A 202 -3.95 18.43 -13.19
CA THR A 202 -3.26 17.71 -14.28
C THR A 202 -1.88 18.30 -14.52
N LYS A 203 -1.75 19.63 -14.44
CA LYS A 203 -0.46 20.32 -14.57
C LYS A 203 0.51 19.94 -13.45
N GLU A 204 0.08 20.04 -12.20
CA GLU A 204 0.92 19.67 -11.05
C GLU A 204 1.38 18.21 -11.16
N LEU A 205 0.45 17.31 -11.50
CA LEU A 205 0.75 15.90 -11.67
C LEU A 205 1.74 15.67 -12.82
N TYR A 206 1.55 16.35 -13.95
CA TYR A 206 2.42 16.25 -15.11
C TYR A 206 3.85 16.70 -14.80
N GLU A 207 4.02 17.83 -14.11
CA GLU A 207 5.33 18.34 -13.68
C GLU A 207 6.02 17.34 -12.72
N ARG A 208 5.27 16.77 -11.77
CA ARG A 208 5.77 15.72 -10.86
C ARG A 208 6.20 14.45 -11.60
N LEU A 209 5.50 14.07 -12.67
CA LEU A 209 5.81 12.90 -13.48
C LEU A 209 7.03 13.12 -14.39
N GLN A 210 7.17 14.32 -14.96
CA GLN A 210 8.36 14.69 -15.73
C GLN A 210 9.62 14.62 -14.85
N GLY A 211 9.57 15.19 -13.64
CA GLY A 211 10.68 15.15 -12.70
C GLY A 211 11.12 13.73 -12.29
N ARG A 212 10.24 12.73 -12.46
CA ARG A 212 10.50 11.31 -12.16
C ARG A 212 10.81 10.47 -13.40
N LYS A 213 10.95 11.08 -14.59
CA LYS A 213 11.18 10.35 -15.85
C LYS A 213 10.14 9.26 -16.10
N PHE A 214 8.90 9.48 -15.66
CA PHE A 214 7.84 8.48 -15.73
C PHE A 214 7.53 8.06 -17.17
N PHE A 215 7.63 9.01 -18.11
CA PHE A 215 7.37 8.81 -19.54
C PHE A 215 8.61 8.37 -20.34
N GLU A 216 9.79 8.25 -19.73
CA GLU A 216 11.03 7.84 -20.43
C GLU A 216 11.15 6.30 -20.42
N GLY A 217 10.55 5.65 -21.42
CA GLY A 217 10.64 4.20 -21.67
C GLY A 217 11.99 3.76 -22.24
#